data_AF-A0A6P0JR62-F1
#
_entry.id   AF-A0A6P0JR62-F1
#
_cell.length_a   1.000
_cell.length_b   1.000
_cell.length_c   1.000
_cell.angle_alpha   90.00
_cell.angle_beta   90.00
_cell.angle_gamma   90.00
#
_symmetry.space_group_name_H-M   'P 1'
#
loop_
_entity.id
_entity.type
_entity.pdbx_description
1 polymer ?
#
loop_
_entity_poly.entity_id
_entity_poly.type
_entity_poly.pdbx_seq_one_letter_code
_entity_poly.pdbx_strand_id
1 'polypeptide(L)'
;AATVQADSTFAQGYYNLGMVFRAQSNFKEAIPAYEKAIKLKPDYAQAYQNLGVAWLKCGKVNMGLDYMGKAIALLETQNLLEAQRLRQELKDMGFDPPKYRVEAVLESPISQPQEETANG
;
A
#
# COMPACT_ATOMS: atom_id res chain seq x y z
N ALA A 1 11.98 -0.53 -23.67
CA ALA A 1 12.00 0.83 -23.09
C ALA A 1 10.60 1.49 -23.11
N ALA A 2 9.90 1.51 -24.25
CA ALA A 2 8.57 2.14 -24.36
C ALA A 2 7.47 1.47 -23.50
N THR A 3 7.53 0.15 -23.30
CA THR A 3 6.55 -0.61 -22.50
C THR A 3 6.62 -0.25 -21.01
N VAL A 4 7.81 -0.29 -20.41
CA VAL A 4 8.04 0.08 -19.00
C VAL A 4 7.64 1.52 -18.70
N GLN A 5 7.85 2.43 -19.65
CA GLN A 5 7.49 3.84 -19.49
C GLN A 5 5.96 4.05 -19.51
N ALA A 6 5.26 3.36 -20.42
CA ALA A 6 3.80 3.39 -20.48
C ALA A 6 3.18 2.83 -19.18
N ASP A 7 3.66 1.68 -18.70
CA ASP A 7 3.20 1.07 -17.44
C ASP A 7 3.40 2.02 -16.25
N SER A 8 4.53 2.73 -16.20
CA SER A 8 4.83 3.74 -15.18
C SER A 8 3.87 4.93 -15.21
N THR A 9 3.54 5.44 -16.42
CA THR A 9 2.56 6.53 -16.57
C THR A 9 1.16 6.09 -16.16
N PHE A 10 0.73 4.89 -16.53
CA PHE A 10 -0.56 4.34 -16.12
C PHE A 10 -0.61 4.12 -14.60
N ALA A 11 0.48 3.62 -13.99
CA ALA A 11 0.57 3.46 -12.55
C ALA A 11 0.38 4.79 -11.81
N GLN A 12 1.04 5.85 -12.27
CA GLN A 12 0.88 7.19 -11.72
C GLN A 12 -0.55 7.74 -11.90
N GLY A 13 -1.17 7.48 -13.05
CA GLY A 13 -2.57 7.84 -13.31
C GLY A 13 -3.54 7.20 -12.30
N TYR A 14 -3.41 5.89 -12.06
CA TYR A 14 -4.22 5.18 -11.08
C TYR A 14 -3.92 5.63 -9.64
N TYR A 15 -2.67 5.91 -9.30
CA TYR A 15 -2.30 6.47 -8.01
C TYR A 15 -2.98 7.83 -7.76
N ASN A 16 -2.93 8.73 -8.76
CA ASN A 16 -3.59 10.03 -8.68
C ASN A 16 -5.11 9.89 -8.54
N LEU A 17 -5.73 8.94 -9.26
CA LEU A 17 -7.15 8.63 -9.09
C LEU A 17 -7.47 8.19 -7.65
N GLY A 18 -6.65 7.32 -7.07
CA GLY A 18 -6.79 6.92 -5.66
C GLY A 18 -6.66 8.12 -4.72
N MET A 19 -5.72 9.04 -4.99
CA MET A 19 -5.59 10.28 -4.22
C MET A 19 -6.81 11.19 -4.30
N VAL A 20 -7.44 11.30 -5.47
CA VAL A 20 -8.69 12.06 -5.64
C VAL A 20 -9.80 11.47 -4.78
N PHE A 21 -9.99 10.14 -4.82
CA PHE A 21 -10.97 9.47 -3.96
C PHE A 21 -10.64 9.63 -2.46
N ARG A 22 -9.36 9.52 -2.09
CA ARG A 22 -8.89 9.75 -0.71
C ARG A 22 -9.22 11.16 -0.22
N ALA A 23 -9.01 12.18 -1.07
CA ALA A 23 -9.33 13.57 -0.74
C ALA A 23 -10.84 13.80 -0.52
N GLN A 24 -11.67 12.99 -1.19
CA GLN A 24 -13.13 12.96 -0.98
C GLN A 24 -13.57 12.07 0.18
N SER A 25 -12.63 11.46 0.92
CA SER A 25 -12.90 10.42 1.93
C SER A 25 -13.62 9.16 1.39
N ASN A 26 -13.60 8.96 0.07
CA ASN A 26 -14.15 7.79 -0.63
C ASN A 26 -13.12 6.65 -0.63
N PHE A 27 -12.80 6.13 0.56
CA PHE A 27 -11.71 5.17 0.74
C PHE A 27 -11.96 3.82 0.06
N LYS A 28 -13.22 3.39 -0.06
CA LYS A 28 -13.59 2.14 -0.74
C LYS A 28 -13.27 2.20 -2.23
N GLU A 29 -13.47 3.36 -2.85
CA GLU A 29 -13.17 3.63 -4.26
C GLU A 29 -11.68 3.88 -4.50
N ALA A 30 -10.96 4.39 -3.48
CA ALA A 30 -9.51 4.59 -3.55
C ALA A 30 -8.73 3.27 -3.62
N ILE A 31 -9.20 2.23 -2.91
CA ILE A 31 -8.56 0.90 -2.84
C ILE A 31 -8.27 0.31 -4.23
N PRO A 32 -9.27 0.08 -5.11
CA PRO A 32 -9.01 -0.53 -6.42
C PRO A 32 -8.15 0.34 -7.32
N ALA A 33 -8.12 1.67 -7.12
CA ALA A 33 -7.22 2.56 -7.85
C ALA A 33 -5.76 2.35 -7.41
N TYR A 34 -5.49 2.31 -6.10
CA TYR A 34 -4.15 2.03 -5.59
C TYR A 34 -3.67 0.61 -5.92
N GLU A 35 -4.56 -0.40 -5.88
CA GLU A 35 -4.22 -1.77 -6.29
C GLU A 35 -3.80 -1.84 -7.76
N LYS A 36 -4.47 -1.10 -8.66
CA LYS A 36 -4.06 -1.02 -10.07
C LYS A 36 -2.71 -0.35 -10.23
N ALA A 37 -2.45 0.73 -9.48
CA ALA A 37 -1.14 1.39 -9.48
C ALA A 37 -0.02 0.43 -9.06
N ILE A 38 -0.26 -0.35 -8.00
CA ILE A 38 0.67 -1.35 -7.47
C ILE A 38 0.89 -2.51 -8.45
N LYS A 39 -0.16 -3.00 -9.14
CA LYS A 39 -0.01 -4.06 -10.15
C LYS A 39 0.88 -3.63 -11.32
N LEU A 40 0.79 -2.36 -11.72
CA LEU A 40 1.59 -1.80 -12.80
C LEU A 40 3.00 -1.41 -12.35
N LYS A 41 3.14 -1.04 -11.07
CA LYS A 41 4.40 -0.63 -10.46
C LYS A 41 4.52 -1.25 -9.05
N PRO A 42 5.03 -2.50 -8.94
CA PRO A 42 5.11 -3.21 -7.66
C PRO A 42 6.06 -2.61 -6.63
N ASP A 43 6.97 -1.72 -7.04
CA ASP A 43 7.89 -0.98 -6.18
C ASP A 43 7.36 0.41 -5.76
N TYR A 44 6.07 0.70 -6.00
CA TYR A 44 5.48 2.01 -5.72
C TYR A 44 5.11 2.20 -4.24
N ALA A 45 6.12 2.44 -3.39
CA ALA A 45 5.96 2.55 -1.93
C ALA A 45 4.82 3.48 -1.48
N GLN A 46 4.66 4.65 -2.12
CA GLN A 46 3.56 5.57 -1.77
C GLN A 46 2.17 5.00 -2.07
N ALA A 47 2.02 4.16 -3.11
CA ALA A 47 0.74 3.51 -3.39
C ALA A 47 0.39 2.47 -2.31
N TYR A 48 1.38 1.71 -1.82
CA TYR A 48 1.19 0.79 -0.68
C TYR A 48 0.79 1.52 0.59
N GLN A 49 1.49 2.59 0.95
CA GLN A 49 1.17 3.37 2.15
C GLN A 49 -0.27 3.92 2.10
N ASN A 50 -0.67 4.44 0.95
CA ASN A 50 -2.01 5.00 0.76
C ASN A 50 -3.11 3.94 0.71
N LEU A 51 -2.81 2.77 0.16
CA LEU A 51 -3.69 1.61 0.25
C LEU A 51 -3.86 1.17 1.71
N GLY A 52 -2.78 1.12 2.49
CA GLY A 52 -2.81 0.84 3.93
C GLY A 52 -3.70 1.82 4.69
N VAL A 53 -3.55 3.13 4.44
CA VAL A 53 -4.42 4.17 5.00
C VAL A 53 -5.88 3.97 4.61
N ALA A 54 -6.16 3.68 3.33
CA ALA A 54 -7.52 3.46 2.86
C ALA A 54 -8.18 2.26 3.58
N TRP A 55 -7.46 1.15 3.76
CA TRP A 55 -7.96 0.00 4.52
C TRP A 55 -8.18 0.30 6.01
N LEU A 56 -7.28 1.04 6.65
CA LEU A 56 -7.46 1.50 8.04
C LEU A 56 -8.73 2.37 8.17
N LYS A 57 -8.98 3.27 7.21
CA LYS A 57 -10.18 4.11 7.19
C LYS A 57 -11.46 3.33 6.90
N CYS A 58 -11.36 2.20 6.20
CA CYS A 58 -12.45 1.24 6.03
C CYS A 58 -12.62 0.29 7.23
N GLY A 59 -11.83 0.43 8.30
CA GLY A 59 -11.89 -0.40 9.51
C GLY A 59 -11.20 -1.76 9.39
N LYS A 60 -10.55 -2.06 8.26
CA LYS A 60 -9.85 -3.33 8.03
C LYS A 60 -8.39 -3.20 8.45
N VAL A 61 -8.16 -3.21 9.77
CA VAL A 61 -6.85 -2.94 10.37
C VAL A 61 -5.76 -3.90 9.89
N ASN A 62 -6.06 -5.20 9.81
CA ASN A 62 -5.08 -6.20 9.36
C ASN A 62 -4.59 -5.93 7.93
N MET A 63 -5.51 -5.63 7.02
CA MET A 63 -5.17 -5.25 5.63
C MET A 63 -4.37 -3.95 5.60
N GLY A 64 -4.74 -2.98 6.45
CA GLY A 64 -4.02 -1.72 6.59
C GLY A 64 -2.56 -1.91 6.99
N LEU A 65 -2.31 -2.66 8.06
CA LEU A 65 -0.98 -2.93 8.57
C LEU A 65 -0.15 -3.81 7.63
N ASP A 66 -0.78 -4.76 6.94
CA ASP A 66 -0.13 -5.56 5.90
C ASP A 66 0.49 -4.66 4.82
N TYR A 67 -0.32 -3.79 4.21
CA TYR A 67 0.16 -2.88 3.17
C TYR A 67 1.13 -1.82 3.71
N MET A 68 1.03 -1.41 4.98
CA MET A 68 2.04 -0.57 5.62
C MET A 68 3.38 -1.28 5.80
N GLY A 69 3.37 -2.57 6.14
CA GLY A 69 4.57 -3.40 6.21
C GLY A 69 5.27 -3.50 4.85
N LYS A 70 4.50 -3.72 3.78
CA LYS A 70 5.03 -3.74 2.40
C LYS A 70 5.59 -2.38 1.99
N ALA A 71 4.92 -1.27 2.35
CA ALA A 71 5.41 0.08 2.10
C ALA A 71 6.76 0.32 2.80
N ILE A 72 6.88 -0.07 4.08
CA ILE A 72 8.13 0.05 4.85
C ILE A 72 9.25 -0.74 4.19
N ALA A 73 9.02 -1.99 3.80
CA ALA A 73 10.05 -2.81 3.15
C ALA A 73 10.60 -2.16 1.87
N LEU A 74 9.72 -1.57 1.04
CA LEU A 74 10.16 -0.82 -0.15
C LEU A 74 10.92 0.46 0.23
N LEU A 75 10.41 1.23 1.19
CA LEU A 75 11.06 2.46 1.67
C LEU A 75 12.42 2.18 2.31
N GLU A 76 12.66 1.02 2.95
CA GLU A 76 13.98 0.68 3.48
C GLU A 76 15.08 0.69 2.40
N THR A 77 14.70 0.42 1.15
CA THR A 77 15.61 0.48 -0.02
C THR A 77 15.61 1.83 -0.73
N GLN A 78 14.49 2.56 -0.71
CA GLN A 78 14.30 3.82 -1.45
C GLN A 78 14.62 5.06 -0.61
N ASN A 79 14.18 5.06 0.64
CA ASN A 79 14.26 6.17 1.59
C ASN A 79 14.19 5.65 3.05
N LEU A 80 15.35 5.24 3.58
CA LEU A 80 15.47 4.66 4.92
C LEU A 80 14.89 5.57 6.03
N LEU A 81 15.07 6.89 5.91
CA LEU A 81 14.56 7.84 6.90
C LEU A 81 13.02 7.82 6.96
N GLU A 82 12.37 7.79 5.80
CA GLU A 82 10.92 7.71 5.70
C GLU A 82 10.39 6.36 6.23
N ALA A 83 11.10 5.26 5.93
CA ALA A 83 10.77 3.95 6.49
C ALA A 83 10.81 3.94 8.02
N GLN A 84 11.88 4.47 8.62
CA GLN A 84 12.04 4.57 10.07
C GLN A 84 10.97 5.44 10.71
N ARG A 85 10.67 6.59 10.08
CA ARG A 85 9.63 7.50 10.53
C ARG A 85 8.27 6.82 10.54
N LEU A 86 7.88 6.20 9.43
CA LEU A 86 6.59 5.51 9.31
C LEU A 86 6.47 4.38 10.35
N ARG A 87 7.56 3.62 10.56
CA ARG A 87 7.57 2.54 11.56
C ARG A 87 7.44 3.07 12.98
N GLN A 88 8.07 4.20 13.29
CA GLN A 88 7.95 4.84 14.60
C GLN A 88 6.54 5.41 14.83
N GLU A 89 5.97 6.10 13.83
CA GLU A 89 4.60 6.62 13.89
C GLU A 89 3.59 5.49 14.17
N LEU A 90 3.74 4.34 13.51
CA LEU A 90 2.88 3.18 13.75
C LEU A 90 3.05 2.60 15.15
N LYS A 91 4.29 2.52 15.63
CA LYS A 91 4.60 2.07 16.99
C LYS A 91 4.00 2.97 18.05
N ASP A 92 4.05 4.29 17.86
CA ASP A 92 3.46 5.28 18.77
C ASP A 92 1.93 5.18 18.81
N MET A 93 1.31 4.74 17.71
CA MET A 93 -0.11 4.40 17.64
C MET A 93 -0.45 3.00 18.20
N GLY A 94 0.54 2.25 18.70
CA GLY A 94 0.36 0.91 19.25
C GLY A 94 0.32 -0.22 18.21
N PHE A 95 0.74 0.04 16.98
CA PHE A 95 0.81 -0.94 15.91
C PHE A 95 2.25 -1.42 15.64
N ASP A 96 2.41 -2.70 15.33
CA ASP A 96 3.65 -3.24 14.76
C ASP A 96 3.32 -3.93 13.44
N PRO A 97 3.60 -3.29 12.29
CA PRO A 97 3.30 -3.88 10.99
C PRO A 97 4.26 -5.06 10.70
N PRO A 98 3.78 -6.08 9.96
CA PRO A 98 4.62 -7.20 9.53
C PRO A 98 5.83 -6.71 8.72
N LYS A 99 6.94 -7.42 8.88
CA LYS A 99 8.16 -7.17 8.09
C LYS A 99 8.15 -8.05 6.86
N TYR A 100 8.44 -7.45 5.71
CA TYR A 100 8.54 -8.16 4.44
C TYR A 100 9.95 -8.11 3.88
N ARG A 101 10.32 -9.16 3.14
CA ARG A 101 11.42 -9.08 2.19
C ARG A 101 10.95 -8.35 0.94
N VAL A 102 11.79 -7.48 0.39
CA VAL A 102 11.43 -6.68 -0.79
C VAL A 102 11.04 -7.57 -1.97
N GLU A 103 11.77 -8.67 -2.19
CA GLU A 103 11.51 -9.60 -3.29
C GLU A 103 10.09 -10.18 -3.20
N ALA A 104 9.66 -10.56 -2.00
CA ALA A 104 8.31 -11.08 -1.76
C ALA A 104 7.22 -10.03 -2.04
N VAL A 105 7.49 -8.75 -1.74
CA VAL A 105 6.57 -7.65 -2.07
C VAL A 105 6.44 -7.49 -3.58
N LEU A 106 7.53 -7.60 -4.32
CA LEU A 106 7.54 -7.46 -5.79
C LEU A 106 6.86 -8.65 -6.50
N GLU A 107 7.02 -9.86 -5.97
CA GLU A 107 6.43 -11.09 -6.52
C GLU A 107 4.92 -11.21 -6.26
N SER A 108 4.45 -10.78 -5.08
CA SER A 108 3.05 -10.88 -4.66
C SER A 108 2.54 -9.54 -4.09
N PRO A 109 2.35 -8.55 -4.97
CA PRO A 109 2.13 -7.17 -4.55
C PRO A 109 0.75 -6.94 -3.91
N ILE A 110 -0.29 -7.62 -4.40
CA ILE A 110 -1.65 -7.53 -3.87
C ILE A 110 -1.93 -8.69 -2.91
N SER A 111 -2.26 -8.36 -1.67
CA SER A 111 -2.69 -9.34 -0.67
C SER A 111 -4.13 -9.77 -0.96
N GLN A 112 -4.40 -11.07 -0.91
CA GLN A 112 -5.76 -11.56 -0.95
C GLN A 112 -6.48 -11.11 0.33
N PRO A 113 -7.74 -10.66 0.25
CA PRO A 113 -8.54 -10.43 1.44
C PRO A 113 -8.51 -11.71 2.26
N GLN A 114 -7.98 -11.65 3.49
CA GLN A 114 -8.26 -12.70 4.44
C GLN A 114 -9.78 -12.67 4.59
N GLU A 115 -10.47 -13.74 4.16
CA GLU A 115 -11.86 -13.93 4.58
C GLU A 115 -11.82 -13.79 6.10
N GLU A 116 -12.40 -12.71 6.62
CA GLU A 116 -12.87 -12.75 8.00
C GLU A 116 -13.74 -14.00 8.02
N THR A 117 -13.24 -15.07 8.61
CA THR A 117 -14.06 -16.20 9.03
C THR A 117 -15.04 -15.61 10.03
N ALA A 118 -16.11 -15.05 9.47
CA ALA A 118 -17.22 -14.50 10.19
C ALA A 118 -17.93 -15.71 10.81
N ASN A 119 -17.56 -15.96 12.06
CA ASN A 119 -18.34 -16.63 13.08
C ASN A 119 -18.73 -18.10 12.87
N GLY A 120 -18.24 -18.91 13.80
CA GLY A 120 -18.88 -20.08 14.38
C GLY A 120 -18.30 -20.30 15.76
#